data_AF-A0A8J5TVB7-F1
#
_entry.id   AF-A0A8J5TVB7-F1
#
_cell.length_a   1.000
_cell.length_b   1.000
_cell.length_c   1.000
_cell.angle_alpha   90.00
_cell.angle_beta   90.00
_cell.angle_gamma   90.00
#
_symmetry.space_group_name_H-M   'P 1'
#
loop_
_entity.id
_entity.type
_entity.pdbx_description
1 polymer ?
#
loop_
_entity_poly.entity_id
_entity_poly.type
_entity_poly.pdbx_seq_one_letter_code
_entity_poly.pdbx_strand_id
1 'polypeptide(L)'
;MPPTSYIDYVVTQAQSNPRMKSLERYVRRKATHSSKIVIIDYAQNGALGSNNKPAVLKNCDIDDIIKQPAANTMRLLLIEDISPQIMIALGEAFDINPVFFAEYVNPNITDVDKDALSQSLATLPSFKPGEGYLHLPYQKILDLSSAKLSYDVKNALHTASNVPRDVEHLAFLSDQQLVIAHATCSVIIKKFKTYSICLILVDSPATHVVKSTRAGRRRHYPARSLQAVFEESELRRSMTSFQNTQGQAYLDGTSMLDKLLHSFQWPGLFGDPAAALAISDFYRHPIAIVLTHWSFDLRLIDLLSKGYKLSLEDTKCQVGNDHLLSLISWRQQIWQRRRRLTVLSESVNFRIVQECDKMTWQLLLSDITELQDQLLDCAQLFEEMIVLTRLMIQNSDSRRSIFDDINVFHLTYIAILFAPGFFVSSMFSMSVYGLSDIQGPWMYISTTLLFLVPAIVLLAQYQEAVQAVERNYREFIRVYKSAYLRSFPQQEMV
;
A
#
# COMPACT_ATOMS: atom_id res chain seq x y z
N MET A 1 38.08 -18.88 -0.45
CA MET A 1 39.06 -17.78 -0.50
C MET A 1 38.44 -16.58 0.20
N PRO A 2 39.20 -15.78 0.98
CA PRO A 2 38.67 -14.54 1.53
C PRO A 2 38.29 -13.59 0.37
N PRO A 3 37.16 -12.87 0.45
CA PRO A 3 36.72 -11.98 -0.62
C PRO A 3 37.72 -10.84 -0.80
N THR A 4 38.09 -10.59 -2.06
CA THR A 4 39.07 -9.55 -2.47
C THR A 4 38.45 -8.17 -2.64
N SER A 5 37.15 -8.11 -2.93
CA SER A 5 36.34 -6.89 -2.98
C SER A 5 35.01 -7.12 -2.26
N TYR A 6 34.34 -6.03 -1.85
CA TYR A 6 33.01 -6.09 -1.27
C TYR A 6 31.97 -6.69 -2.22
N ILE A 7 32.15 -6.55 -3.54
CA ILE A 7 31.30 -7.20 -4.54
C ILE A 7 31.42 -8.73 -4.41
N ASP A 8 32.64 -9.26 -4.31
CA ASP A 8 32.86 -10.70 -4.15
C ASP A 8 32.27 -11.21 -2.84
N TYR A 9 32.34 -10.39 -1.78
CA TYR A 9 31.71 -10.69 -0.50
C TYR A 9 30.18 -10.78 -0.63
N VAL A 10 29.54 -9.80 -1.29
CA VAL A 10 28.09 -9.81 -1.55
C VAL A 10 27.68 -11.03 -2.39
N VAL A 11 28.43 -11.35 -3.45
CA VAL A 11 28.17 -12.51 -4.32
C VAL A 11 28.28 -13.82 -3.54
N THR A 12 29.31 -13.97 -2.71
CA THR A 12 29.49 -15.15 -1.86
C THR A 12 28.35 -15.30 -0.86
N GLN A 13 27.92 -14.20 -0.23
CA GLN A 13 26.76 -14.19 0.67
C GLN A 13 25.45 -14.47 -0.06
N ALA A 14 25.30 -14.08 -1.33
CA ALA A 14 24.11 -14.38 -2.13
C ALA A 14 23.96 -15.86 -2.52
N GLN A 15 25.06 -16.61 -2.54
CA GLN A 15 25.01 -18.06 -2.77
C GLN A 15 24.46 -18.81 -1.56
N SER A 16 24.78 -18.37 -0.34
CA SER A 16 24.32 -18.99 0.91
C SER A 16 22.99 -18.41 1.42
N ASN A 17 22.70 -17.15 1.12
CA ASN A 17 21.53 -16.43 1.62
C ASN A 17 20.69 -15.86 0.46
N PRO A 18 19.50 -16.43 0.16
CA PRO A 18 18.65 -15.97 -0.94
C PRO A 18 18.19 -14.51 -0.80
N ARG A 19 18.26 -13.93 0.40
CA ARG A 19 17.90 -12.53 0.71
C ARG A 19 18.83 -11.52 0.04
N MET A 20 20.07 -11.93 -0.24
CA MET A 20 21.11 -11.08 -0.82
C MET A 20 21.05 -11.04 -2.35
N LYS A 21 20.19 -11.84 -2.99
CA LYS A 21 20.05 -11.89 -4.46
C LYS A 21 19.57 -10.57 -5.07
N SER A 22 18.74 -9.80 -4.35
CA SER A 22 18.31 -8.48 -4.77
C SER A 22 19.48 -7.49 -4.76
N LEU A 23 20.30 -7.53 -3.72
CA LEU A 23 21.50 -6.72 -3.60
C LEU A 23 22.54 -7.09 -4.67
N GLU A 24 22.76 -8.38 -4.93
CA GLU A 24 23.67 -8.82 -6.00
C GLU A 24 23.23 -8.27 -7.36
N ARG A 25 21.93 -8.39 -7.68
CA ARG A 25 21.34 -7.80 -8.89
C ARG A 25 21.52 -6.28 -8.93
N TYR A 26 21.43 -5.62 -7.79
CA TYR A 26 21.55 -4.16 -7.68
C TYR A 26 22.98 -3.67 -7.91
N VAL A 27 23.94 -4.27 -7.22
CA VAL A 27 25.37 -3.90 -7.27
C VAL A 27 25.96 -4.07 -8.66
N ARG A 28 25.43 -5.02 -9.46
CA ARG A 28 25.85 -5.24 -10.86
C ARG A 28 25.25 -4.23 -11.86
N ARG A 29 24.25 -3.41 -11.46
CA ARG A 29 23.62 -2.42 -12.35
C ARG A 29 24.46 -1.16 -12.45
N LYS A 30 24.31 -0.44 -13.56
CA LYS A 30 24.80 0.94 -13.68
C LYS A 30 23.83 1.90 -13.00
N ALA A 31 24.36 2.94 -12.36
CA ALA A 31 23.56 4.02 -11.82
C ALA A 31 22.76 4.70 -12.94
N THR A 32 21.50 5.01 -12.64
CA THR A 32 20.58 5.70 -13.56
C THR A 32 20.43 7.17 -13.25
N HIS A 33 20.64 7.55 -11.98
CA HIS A 33 20.49 8.89 -11.45
C HIS A 33 21.70 9.25 -10.57
N SER A 34 22.02 10.54 -10.48
CA SER A 34 23.05 11.06 -9.57
C SER A 34 22.54 11.04 -8.13
N SER A 35 23.30 10.45 -7.22
CA SER A 35 23.00 10.51 -5.79
C SER A 35 23.35 11.88 -5.21
N LYS A 36 22.55 12.36 -4.25
CA LYS A 36 22.84 13.60 -3.52
C LYS A 36 23.45 13.22 -2.16
N ILE A 37 24.69 13.64 -1.94
CA ILE A 37 25.46 13.33 -0.73
C ILE A 37 25.65 14.61 0.08
N VAL A 38 25.40 14.53 1.38
CA VAL A 38 25.67 15.59 2.35
C VAL A 38 26.42 15.01 3.53
N ILE A 39 27.53 15.66 3.90
CA ILE A 39 28.39 15.26 5.03
C ILE A 39 28.30 16.36 6.09
N ILE A 40 28.10 15.96 7.33
CA ILE A 40 28.07 16.87 8.48
C ILE A 40 29.00 16.33 9.57
N ASP A 41 30.04 17.08 9.91
CA ASP A 41 30.99 16.68 10.95
C ASP A 41 30.71 17.44 12.26
N TYR A 42 30.49 16.67 13.34
CA TYR A 42 30.29 17.17 14.71
C TYR A 42 31.52 16.86 15.57
N ALA A 43 32.06 17.86 16.27
CA ALA A 43 33.11 17.64 17.25
C ALA A 43 32.52 17.07 18.56
N GLN A 44 33.05 15.95 19.06
CA GLN A 44 32.55 15.30 20.29
C GLN A 44 33.04 15.97 21.58
N ASN A 45 34.03 16.88 21.50
CA ASN A 45 34.62 17.54 22.68
C ASN A 45 34.02 18.94 22.90
N GLY A 46 33.41 19.14 24.08
CA GLY A 46 32.71 20.34 24.53
C GLY A 46 33.53 21.62 24.68
N ALA A 47 34.11 22.12 23.60
CA ALA A 47 34.42 23.54 23.51
C ALA A 47 33.12 24.28 23.18
N LEU A 48 32.41 24.71 24.23
CA LEU A 48 31.26 25.62 24.18
C LEU A 48 31.72 27.00 23.65
N GLY A 49 32.09 27.08 22.39
CA GLY A 49 32.31 28.32 21.66
C GLY A 49 31.06 28.65 20.85
N SER A 50 30.57 29.88 20.96
CA SER A 50 29.34 30.38 20.31
C SER A 50 29.30 30.30 18.77
N ASN A 51 30.31 29.69 18.14
CA ASN A 51 30.51 29.58 16.69
C ASN A 51 30.70 28.14 16.17
N ASN A 52 30.40 27.10 16.95
CA ASN A 52 30.46 25.71 16.48
C ASN A 52 29.27 25.35 15.57
N LYS A 53 29.15 26.00 14.42
CA LYS A 53 28.30 25.49 13.34
C LYS A 53 28.93 24.21 12.80
N PRO A 54 28.17 23.13 12.64
CA PRO A 54 28.71 21.91 12.07
C PRO A 54 29.20 22.17 10.65
N ALA A 55 30.33 21.56 10.27
CA ALA A 55 30.87 21.69 8.92
C ALA A 55 29.99 20.87 7.97
N VAL A 56 29.18 21.58 7.16
CA VAL A 56 28.27 20.95 6.19
C VAL A 56 28.88 21.02 4.81
N LEU A 57 29.21 19.86 4.24
CA LEU A 57 29.63 19.73 2.85
C LEU A 57 28.44 19.18 2.04
N LYS A 58 28.05 19.88 0.97
CA LYS A 58 26.97 19.48 0.06
C LYS A 58 27.54 19.07 -1.29
N ASN A 59 26.89 18.14 -1.98
CA ASN A 59 27.29 17.62 -3.29
C ASN A 59 28.69 16.99 -3.28
N CYS A 60 28.97 16.21 -2.23
CA CYS A 60 30.25 15.53 -2.05
C CYS A 60 30.41 14.38 -3.04
N ASP A 61 31.66 14.04 -3.36
CA ASP A 61 31.98 12.86 -4.17
C ASP A 61 32.37 11.66 -3.28
N ILE A 62 32.55 10.49 -3.91
CA ILE A 62 32.96 9.24 -3.24
C ILE A 62 34.28 9.44 -2.47
N ASP A 63 35.21 10.21 -3.02
CA ASP A 63 36.50 10.48 -2.37
C ASP A 63 36.34 11.24 -1.05
N ASP A 64 35.34 12.13 -0.95
CA ASP A 64 35.06 12.88 0.28
C ASP A 64 34.43 12.00 1.36
N ILE A 65 33.68 10.97 0.95
CA ILE A 65 33.12 9.97 1.86
C ILE A 65 34.25 9.15 2.51
N ILE A 66 35.24 8.73 1.72
CA ILE A 66 36.30 7.81 2.15
C ILE A 66 37.33 8.51 3.05
N LYS A 67 37.52 9.82 2.94
CA LYS A 67 38.45 10.59 3.78
C LYS A 67 38.16 10.34 5.25
N GLN A 68 39.15 9.88 6.02
CA GLN A 68 38.96 9.66 7.45
C GLN A 68 38.61 10.99 8.16
N PRO A 69 37.59 11.01 9.02
CA PRO A 69 37.24 12.19 9.80
C PRO A 69 38.29 12.44 10.90
N ALA A 70 38.32 13.67 11.42
CA ALA A 70 39.25 14.02 12.51
C ALA A 70 38.97 13.20 13.78
N ALA A 71 39.97 13.06 14.65
CA ALA A 71 39.79 12.35 15.92
C ALA A 71 38.70 13.01 16.78
N ASN A 72 37.91 12.19 17.48
CA ASN A 72 36.77 12.58 18.31
C ASN A 72 35.71 13.36 17.54
N THR A 73 35.45 12.98 16.29
CA THR A 73 34.32 13.52 15.52
C THR A 73 33.27 12.46 15.27
N MET A 74 32.02 12.92 15.26
CA MET A 74 30.86 12.18 14.81
C MET A 74 30.52 12.70 13.42
N ARG A 75 30.75 11.86 12.39
CA ARG A 75 30.40 12.19 11.01
C ARG A 75 29.01 11.66 10.69
N LEU A 76 28.15 12.52 10.18
CA LEU A 76 26.85 12.18 9.64
C LEU A 76 26.91 12.20 8.12
N LEU A 77 26.64 11.06 7.51
CA LEU A 77 26.53 10.85 6.07
C LEU A 77 25.04 10.74 5.72
N LEU A 78 24.51 11.75 5.04
CA LEU A 78 23.15 11.74 4.51
C LEU A 78 23.23 11.49 2.99
N ILE A 79 22.65 10.39 2.51
CA ILE A 79 22.72 10.01 1.10
C ILE A 79 21.32 9.79 0.57
N GLU A 80 20.95 10.56 -0.44
CA GLU A 80 19.71 10.42 -1.19
C GLU A 80 19.95 9.70 -2.52
N ASP A 81 19.09 8.71 -2.80
CA ASP A 81 19.13 7.86 -3.99
C ASP A 81 20.48 7.20 -4.26
N ILE A 82 20.98 6.46 -3.27
CA ILE A 82 22.31 5.82 -3.28
C ILE A 82 22.58 5.02 -4.55
N SER A 83 23.70 5.28 -5.22
CA SER A 83 24.12 4.53 -6.40
C SER A 83 24.83 3.22 -6.02
N PRO A 84 24.89 2.23 -6.93
CA PRO A 84 25.65 0.99 -6.71
C PRO A 84 27.12 1.24 -6.34
N GLN A 85 27.77 2.23 -6.96
CA GLN A 85 29.18 2.56 -6.72
C GLN A 85 29.42 3.12 -5.31
N ILE A 86 28.55 4.04 -4.87
CA ILE A 86 28.62 4.60 -3.51
C ILE A 86 28.39 3.50 -2.47
N MET A 87 27.45 2.58 -2.72
CA MET A 87 27.16 1.47 -1.83
C MET A 87 28.36 0.52 -1.64
N ILE A 88 29.06 0.20 -2.74
CA ILE A 88 30.30 -0.60 -2.68
C ILE A 88 31.37 0.15 -1.87
N ALA A 89 31.61 1.43 -2.18
CA ALA A 89 32.63 2.24 -1.52
C ALA A 89 32.38 2.37 -0.01
N LEU A 90 31.12 2.57 0.41
CA LEU A 90 30.73 2.60 1.83
C LEU A 90 30.93 1.25 2.52
N GLY A 91 30.57 0.16 1.84
CA GLY A 91 30.77 -1.20 2.32
C GLY A 91 32.24 -1.50 2.58
N GLU A 92 33.11 -1.15 1.63
CA GLU A 92 34.57 -1.35 1.72
C GLU A 92 35.22 -0.43 2.76
N ALA A 93 34.87 0.85 2.77
CA ALA A 93 35.52 1.84 3.64
C ALA A 93 35.13 1.68 5.11
N PHE A 94 33.89 1.26 5.41
CA PHE A 94 33.35 1.24 6.77
C PHE A 94 32.95 -0.14 7.30
N ASP A 95 33.26 -1.21 6.55
CA ASP A 95 32.94 -2.60 6.92
C ASP A 95 31.46 -2.76 7.31
N ILE A 96 30.58 -2.25 6.43
CA ILE A 96 29.13 -2.32 6.63
C ILE A 96 28.64 -3.68 6.18
N ASN A 97 27.89 -4.37 7.04
CA ASN A 97 27.33 -5.67 6.72
C ASN A 97 26.38 -5.55 5.50
N PRO A 98 26.58 -6.33 4.42
CA PRO A 98 25.72 -6.34 3.24
C PRO A 98 24.23 -6.51 3.52
N VAL A 99 23.86 -7.19 4.62
CA VAL A 99 22.46 -7.38 5.02
C VAL A 99 21.73 -6.04 5.18
N PHE A 100 22.38 -5.02 5.74
CA PHE A 100 21.82 -3.66 5.86
C PHE A 100 21.43 -3.09 4.49
N PHE A 101 22.30 -3.22 3.49
CA PHE A 101 22.00 -2.73 2.15
C PHE A 101 20.97 -3.60 1.44
N ALA A 102 20.97 -4.91 1.66
CA ALA A 102 19.97 -5.81 1.08
C ALA A 102 18.56 -5.50 1.59
N GLU A 103 18.42 -5.20 2.88
CA GLU A 103 17.15 -4.78 3.47
C GLU A 103 16.71 -3.40 2.98
N TYR A 104 17.64 -2.47 2.76
CA TYR A 104 17.30 -1.18 2.16
C TYR A 104 16.87 -1.31 0.68
N VAL A 105 17.56 -2.12 -0.12
CA VAL A 105 17.28 -2.27 -1.56
C VAL A 105 16.00 -3.07 -1.82
N ASN A 106 15.67 -4.04 -0.97
CA ASN A 106 14.51 -4.90 -1.17
C ASN A 106 13.24 -4.28 -0.57
N PRO A 107 12.30 -3.72 -1.37
CA PRO A 107 11.31 -2.82 -0.82
C PRO A 107 10.11 -3.50 -0.15
N ASN A 108 9.58 -4.61 -0.67
CA ASN A 108 8.49 -5.43 -0.11
C ASN A 108 8.00 -6.43 -1.18
N ILE A 109 7.19 -7.38 -0.75
CA ILE A 109 6.71 -8.55 -1.48
C ILE A 109 5.54 -8.18 -2.40
N THR A 110 5.79 -7.82 -3.65
CA THR A 110 4.73 -7.76 -4.68
C THR A 110 4.71 -9.01 -5.56
N ASP A 111 5.80 -9.77 -5.61
CA ASP A 111 5.93 -11.00 -6.40
C ASP A 111 6.34 -12.17 -5.47
N VAL A 112 5.42 -12.56 -4.57
CA VAL A 112 5.59 -13.71 -3.63
C VAL A 112 6.03 -14.97 -4.40
N ASP A 113 5.58 -15.09 -5.65
CA ASP A 113 5.82 -16.25 -6.51
C ASP A 113 7.19 -16.22 -7.20
N LYS A 114 7.93 -15.09 -7.19
CA LYS A 114 9.21 -14.95 -7.91
C LYS A 114 10.42 -14.60 -7.05
N ASP A 115 10.24 -13.90 -5.93
CA ASP A 115 11.34 -13.45 -5.08
C ASP A 115 11.15 -13.91 -3.62
N ALA A 116 12.27 -14.25 -2.95
CA ALA A 116 12.24 -14.66 -1.55
C ALA A 116 11.68 -13.54 -0.67
N LEU A 117 10.76 -13.88 0.25
CA LEU A 117 10.08 -12.96 1.16
C LEU A 117 11.06 -11.98 1.82
N SER A 118 10.71 -10.69 1.82
CA SER A 118 11.52 -9.62 2.41
C SER A 118 11.83 -9.91 3.89
N GLN A 119 13.12 -9.83 4.25
CA GLN A 119 13.70 -10.24 5.54
C GLN A 119 12.98 -9.65 6.76
N SER A 120 12.50 -8.40 6.69
CA SER A 120 11.79 -7.73 7.79
C SER A 120 10.52 -8.48 8.26
N LEU A 121 9.90 -9.31 7.41
CA LEU A 121 8.72 -10.11 7.80
C LEU A 121 9.08 -11.50 8.35
N ALA A 122 10.30 -11.98 8.07
CA ALA A 122 10.80 -13.30 8.50
C ALA A 122 11.69 -13.22 9.75
N THR A 123 12.27 -12.05 10.07
CA THR A 123 13.03 -11.85 11.30
C THR A 123 12.08 -11.61 12.47
N LEU A 124 12.31 -12.37 13.55
CA LEU A 124 11.57 -12.20 14.80
C LEU A 124 11.75 -10.77 15.33
N PRO A 125 10.67 -10.10 15.78
CA PRO A 125 10.73 -8.73 16.28
C PRO A 125 11.79 -8.52 17.39
N SER A 126 11.99 -9.53 18.25
CA SER A 126 12.98 -9.53 19.32
C SER A 126 14.45 -9.46 18.88
N PHE A 127 14.77 -9.85 17.64
CA PHE A 127 16.16 -9.86 17.14
C PHE A 127 16.58 -8.53 16.51
N LYS A 128 15.62 -7.74 16.02
CA LYS A 128 15.87 -6.50 15.27
C LYS A 128 16.57 -5.40 16.09
N PRO A 129 16.27 -5.18 17.39
CA PRO A 129 16.94 -4.14 18.16
C PRO A 129 18.44 -4.38 18.34
N GLY A 130 18.89 -5.65 18.27
CA GLY A 130 20.27 -6.05 18.46
C GLY A 130 21.18 -5.89 17.23
N GLU A 131 20.62 -5.65 16.04
CA GLU A 131 21.38 -5.61 14.78
C GLU A 131 22.16 -4.29 14.57
N GLY A 132 21.90 -3.26 15.39
CA GLY A 132 22.65 -2.00 15.39
C GLY A 132 22.31 -1.04 14.25
N TYR A 133 21.27 -1.34 13.46
CA TYR A 133 20.70 -0.48 12.42
C TYR A 133 19.17 -0.43 12.52
N LEU A 134 18.55 0.51 11.81
CA LEU A 134 17.11 0.73 11.78
C LEU A 134 16.64 1.03 10.37
N HIS A 135 15.68 0.24 9.87
CA HIS A 135 14.97 0.51 8.62
C HIS A 135 13.57 1.04 8.91
N LEU A 136 13.28 2.21 8.37
CA LEU A 136 12.02 2.95 8.53
C LEU A 136 11.31 3.01 7.16
N PRO A 137 10.52 1.99 6.82
CA PRO A 137 9.65 2.05 5.65
C PRO A 137 8.52 3.05 5.90
N TYR A 138 8.21 3.85 4.89
CA TYR A 138 7.10 4.80 4.90
C TYR A 138 6.49 4.91 3.51
N GLN A 139 5.35 5.59 3.42
CA GLN A 139 4.61 5.75 2.16
C GLN A 139 4.54 7.22 1.77
N LYS A 140 4.67 7.48 0.47
CA LYS A 140 4.52 8.81 -0.14
C LYS A 140 3.30 8.77 -1.04
N ILE A 141 2.38 9.70 -0.85
CA ILE A 141 1.20 9.85 -1.71
C ILE A 141 1.57 10.76 -2.87
N LEU A 142 1.35 10.29 -4.09
CA LEU A 142 1.61 11.04 -5.31
C LEU A 142 0.31 11.26 -6.06
N ASP A 143 0.17 12.43 -6.64
CA ASP A 143 -0.87 12.78 -7.59
C ASP A 143 -0.35 12.60 -9.02
N LEU A 144 -1.04 11.73 -9.76
CA LEU A 144 -0.83 11.44 -11.18
C LEU A 144 -1.93 12.02 -12.07
N SER A 145 -2.79 12.92 -11.56
CA SER A 145 -3.88 13.56 -12.32
C SER A 145 -3.44 14.16 -13.67
N SER A 146 -2.19 14.66 -13.75
CA SER A 146 -1.60 15.18 -14.99
C SER A 146 -1.30 14.11 -16.05
N ALA A 147 -1.14 12.85 -15.63
CA ALA A 147 -0.83 11.70 -16.46
C ALA A 147 -2.11 10.88 -16.69
N LYS A 148 -2.73 11.01 -17.88
CA LYS A 148 -3.86 10.18 -18.29
C LYS A 148 -3.45 8.70 -18.39
N LEU A 149 -3.47 7.96 -17.28
CA LEU A 149 -3.09 6.55 -17.23
C LEU A 149 -4.25 5.67 -17.69
N SER A 150 -3.96 4.74 -18.58
CA SER A 150 -4.91 3.70 -19.00
C SER A 150 -5.08 2.64 -17.89
N TYR A 151 -6.29 2.06 -17.78
CA TYR A 151 -6.64 1.05 -16.77
C TYR A 151 -5.72 -0.19 -16.77
N ASP A 152 -5.07 -0.50 -17.89
CA ASP A 152 -4.13 -1.63 -18.08
C ASP A 152 -2.69 -1.37 -17.54
N VAL A 153 -2.50 -0.26 -16.81
CA VAL A 153 -1.18 0.17 -16.30
C VAL A 153 -1.05 -0.03 -14.78
N LYS A 154 -2.11 -0.46 -14.09
CA LYS A 154 -2.25 -0.38 -12.62
C LYS A 154 -1.18 -1.12 -11.80
N ASN A 155 -0.53 -2.17 -12.32
CA ASN A 155 0.29 -3.09 -11.50
C ASN A 155 1.79 -3.14 -11.88
N ALA A 156 2.31 -2.19 -12.68
CA ALA A 156 3.70 -2.25 -13.17
C ALA A 156 4.44 -0.90 -13.10
N LEU A 157 4.06 -0.06 -12.14
CA LEU A 157 4.62 1.27 -11.95
C LEU A 157 5.67 1.24 -10.83
N HIS A 158 6.81 1.87 -11.10
CA HIS A 158 7.90 2.02 -10.13
C HIS A 158 8.40 3.46 -10.08
N THR A 159 9.01 3.88 -8.98
CA THR A 159 9.65 5.21 -8.88
C THR A 159 10.85 5.33 -9.83
N ALA A 160 11.06 6.54 -10.38
CA ALA A 160 12.26 6.88 -11.16
C ALA A 160 13.46 7.16 -10.24
N SER A 161 14.04 6.11 -9.65
CA SER A 161 15.17 6.18 -8.72
C SER A 161 16.17 5.06 -8.98
N ASN A 162 17.41 5.20 -8.49
CA ASN A 162 18.41 4.14 -8.54
C ASN A 162 17.88 2.87 -7.86
N VAL A 163 17.25 3.02 -6.69
CA VAL A 163 16.49 1.95 -6.02
C VAL A 163 15.01 2.09 -6.40
N PRO A 164 14.49 1.33 -7.39
CA PRO A 164 13.10 1.44 -7.80
C PRO A 164 12.18 0.92 -6.68
N ARG A 165 11.16 1.70 -6.36
CA ARG A 165 10.12 1.35 -5.39
C ARG A 165 8.80 1.13 -6.09
N ASP A 166 8.03 0.15 -5.62
CA ASP A 166 6.73 -0.15 -6.18
C ASP A 166 5.75 0.98 -5.89
N VAL A 167 4.88 1.23 -6.87
CA VAL A 167 3.82 2.22 -6.79
C VAL A 167 2.48 1.51 -6.89
N GLU A 168 1.71 1.60 -5.82
CA GLU A 168 0.37 1.04 -5.71
C GLU A 168 -0.67 2.10 -6.08
N HIS A 169 -1.67 1.69 -6.85
CA HIS A 169 -2.74 2.59 -7.26
C HIS A 169 -3.81 2.72 -6.16
N LEU A 170 -4.18 3.95 -5.79
CA LEU A 170 -5.35 4.19 -4.93
C LEU A 170 -6.63 4.21 -5.75
N ALA A 171 -7.75 3.73 -5.20
CA ALA A 171 -9.04 3.92 -5.86
C ALA A 171 -9.32 5.43 -6.06
N PHE A 172 -10.01 5.77 -7.15
CA PHE A 172 -10.27 7.16 -7.53
C PHE A 172 -11.00 7.90 -6.40
N LEU A 173 -10.36 8.95 -5.88
CA LEU A 173 -11.02 9.94 -5.05
C LEU A 173 -11.24 11.18 -5.92
N SER A 174 -12.50 11.53 -6.17
CA SER A 174 -12.91 12.83 -6.73
C SER A 174 -12.10 13.30 -7.96
N ASP A 175 -12.09 12.50 -9.04
CA ASP A 175 -11.39 12.76 -10.31
C ASP A 175 -9.86 12.92 -10.25
N GLN A 176 -9.24 12.77 -9.07
CA GLN A 176 -7.79 12.76 -8.89
C GLN A 176 -7.26 11.32 -8.90
N GLN A 177 -6.19 11.10 -9.66
CA GLN A 177 -5.52 9.81 -9.72
C GLN A 177 -4.38 9.77 -8.71
N LEU A 178 -4.71 9.37 -7.49
CA LEU A 178 -3.72 9.22 -6.43
C LEU A 178 -3.04 7.86 -6.51
N VAL A 179 -1.77 7.82 -6.15
CA VAL A 179 -0.99 6.58 -6.00
C VAL A 179 -0.13 6.64 -4.75
N ILE A 180 0.20 5.47 -4.21
CA ILE A 180 1.10 5.31 -3.07
C ILE A 180 2.43 4.79 -3.60
N ALA A 181 3.50 5.57 -3.44
CA ALA A 181 4.86 5.10 -3.63
C ALA A 181 5.44 4.66 -2.29
N HIS A 182 5.97 3.45 -2.25
CA HIS A 182 6.74 3.00 -1.08
C HIS A 182 8.08 3.73 -1.03
N ALA A 183 8.54 4.04 0.17
CA ALA A 183 9.85 4.63 0.41
C ALA A 183 10.47 4.04 1.69
N THR A 184 11.78 4.16 1.84
CA THR A 184 12.50 3.67 3.02
C THR A 184 13.57 4.68 3.43
N CYS A 185 13.70 4.88 4.74
CA CYS A 185 14.81 5.59 5.37
C CYS A 185 15.58 4.60 6.24
N SER A 186 16.89 4.49 6.06
CA SER A 186 17.71 3.53 6.82
C SER A 186 18.79 4.25 7.60
N VAL A 187 18.98 3.89 8.86
CA VAL A 187 19.95 4.50 9.76
C VAL A 187 20.85 3.42 10.33
N ILE A 188 22.16 3.62 10.26
CA ILE A 188 23.16 2.77 10.94
C ILE A 188 24.21 3.65 11.59
N ILE A 189 24.63 3.28 12.81
CA ILE A 189 25.70 3.96 13.52
C ILE A 189 26.84 2.97 13.76
N LYS A 190 28.02 3.28 13.21
CA LYS A 190 29.26 2.53 13.41
C LYS A 190 30.21 3.35 14.27
N LYS A 191 30.65 2.76 15.37
CA LYS A 191 31.66 3.35 16.26
C LYS A 191 33.03 2.79 15.90
N PHE A 192 33.98 3.66 15.62
CA PHE A 192 35.39 3.33 15.45
C PHE A 192 36.17 3.77 16.68
N LYS A 193 37.46 3.40 16.77
CA LYS A 193 38.30 3.75 17.93
C LYS A 193 38.49 5.26 18.10
N THR A 194 38.53 6.01 17.01
CA THR A 194 38.89 7.43 16.99
C THR A 194 37.76 8.34 16.52
N TYR A 195 36.70 7.81 15.91
CA TYR A 195 35.57 8.59 15.40
C TYR A 195 34.32 7.70 15.34
N SER A 196 33.16 8.30 15.10
CA SER A 196 31.91 7.55 14.87
C SER A 196 31.24 8.05 13.59
N ILE A 197 30.57 7.15 12.89
CA ILE A 197 29.85 7.46 11.65
C ILE A 197 28.39 7.07 11.81
N CYS A 198 27.49 8.01 11.53
CA CYS A 198 26.09 7.74 11.28
C CYS A 198 25.84 7.82 9.77
N LEU A 199 25.33 6.74 9.19
CA LEU A 199 24.90 6.70 7.80
C LEU A 199 23.37 6.68 7.76
N ILE A 200 22.79 7.64 7.05
CA ILE A 200 21.36 7.72 6.77
C ILE A 200 21.14 7.65 5.27
N LEU A 201 20.43 6.62 4.84
CA LEU A 201 20.03 6.41 3.45
C LEU A 201 18.57 6.80 3.26
N VAL A 202 18.29 7.58 2.22
CA VAL A 202 16.96 8.11 1.92
C VAL A 202 16.64 7.91 0.44
N ASP A 203 15.40 7.53 0.14
CA ASP A 203 14.93 7.43 -1.25
C ASP A 203 14.66 8.81 -1.87
N SER A 204 14.93 8.93 -3.18
CA SER A 204 14.66 10.13 -3.99
C SER A 204 13.25 10.70 -3.77
N PRO A 205 13.04 12.01 -3.89
CA PRO A 205 11.70 12.55 -4.12
C PRO A 205 11.11 11.94 -5.40
N ALA A 206 9.90 11.39 -5.29
CA ALA A 206 9.24 10.71 -6.39
C ALA A 206 8.53 11.73 -7.30
N THR A 207 9.32 12.39 -8.15
CA THR A 207 8.83 13.36 -9.15
C THR A 207 8.29 12.70 -10.41
N HIS A 208 8.72 11.46 -10.68
CA HIS A 208 8.31 10.70 -11.84
C HIS A 208 8.10 9.24 -11.49
N VAL A 209 7.11 8.63 -12.14
CA VAL A 209 6.83 7.20 -12.06
C VAL A 209 7.09 6.58 -13.43
N VAL A 210 7.71 5.40 -13.45
CA VAL A 210 8.15 4.71 -14.67
C VAL A 210 7.40 3.40 -14.83
N LYS A 211 6.91 3.13 -16.05
CA LYS A 211 6.50 1.78 -16.48
C LYS A 211 7.62 1.15 -17.29
N SER A 212 8.11 -0.01 -16.85
CA SER A 212 8.99 -0.84 -17.67
C SER A 212 8.14 -1.68 -18.62
N THR A 213 8.28 -1.49 -19.93
CA THR A 213 7.60 -2.35 -20.91
C THR A 213 8.44 -3.58 -21.22
N ARG A 214 7.81 -4.69 -21.64
CA ARG A 214 8.50 -5.95 -22.01
C ARG A 214 9.57 -5.76 -23.11
N ALA A 215 9.49 -4.68 -23.89
CA ALA A 215 10.47 -4.31 -24.92
C ALA A 215 11.63 -3.42 -24.41
N GLY A 216 11.79 -3.27 -23.09
CA GLY A 216 12.84 -2.44 -22.49
C GLY A 216 12.63 -0.92 -22.59
N ARG A 217 11.55 -0.47 -23.25
CA ARG A 217 11.18 0.96 -23.28
C ARG A 217 10.59 1.37 -21.93
N ARG A 218 11.09 2.48 -21.38
CA ARG A 218 10.58 3.11 -20.16
C ARG A 218 9.66 4.27 -20.53
N ARG A 219 8.44 4.29 -19.98
CA ARG A 219 7.54 5.44 -20.07
C ARG A 219 7.54 6.18 -18.75
N HIS A 220 7.78 7.48 -18.79
CA HIS A 220 7.81 8.36 -17.62
C HIS A 220 6.47 9.09 -17.51
N TYR A 221 5.93 9.10 -16.31
CA TYR A 221 4.72 9.84 -15.95
C TYR A 221 5.10 10.87 -14.88
N PRO A 222 4.84 12.16 -15.09
CA PRO A 222 5.07 13.18 -14.08
C PRO A 222 4.16 12.92 -12.88
N ALA A 223 4.73 13.04 -11.69
CA ALA A 223 4.04 12.83 -10.43
C ALA A 223 4.29 14.00 -9.50
N ARG A 224 3.23 14.48 -8.85
CA ARG A 224 3.35 15.53 -7.83
C ARG A 224 3.18 14.89 -6.46
N SER A 225 4.19 14.99 -5.60
CA SER A 225 4.05 14.49 -4.22
C SER A 225 3.02 15.36 -3.47
N LEU A 226 2.02 14.72 -2.89
CA LEU A 226 1.19 15.33 -1.87
C LEU A 226 1.98 15.28 -0.56
N GLN A 227 2.18 16.44 0.05
CA GLN A 227 3.10 16.58 1.16
C GLN A 227 2.34 16.57 2.49
N ALA A 228 2.75 15.68 3.38
CA ALA A 228 2.52 15.87 4.80
C ALA A 228 3.31 17.13 5.21
N VAL A 229 2.61 18.23 5.50
CA VAL A 229 3.24 19.43 6.05
C VAL A 229 3.82 19.03 7.40
N PHE A 230 5.14 19.04 7.48
CA PHE A 230 5.85 18.82 8.74
C PHE A 230 5.86 20.15 9.49
N GLU A 231 4.80 20.42 10.24
CA GLU A 231 4.57 21.70 10.95
C GLU A 231 5.48 21.92 12.16
N GLU A 232 6.48 21.06 12.41
CA GLU A 232 7.40 21.21 13.55
C GLU A 232 8.16 22.56 13.51
N SER A 233 8.38 23.10 12.30
CA SER A 233 9.06 24.39 12.09
C SER A 233 8.13 25.61 12.17
N GLU A 234 6.82 25.44 12.03
CA GLU A 234 5.83 26.53 12.06
C GLU A 234 5.36 26.83 13.49
N LEU A 235 5.15 25.79 14.32
CA LEU A 235 4.70 25.89 15.71
C LEU A 235 5.67 26.65 16.66
N ARG A 236 6.91 26.91 16.22
CA ARG A 236 7.96 27.57 17.03
C ARG A 236 8.47 28.91 16.49
N ARG A 237 7.83 29.51 15.47
CA ARG A 237 8.20 30.88 15.08
C ARG A 237 7.78 31.86 16.18
N SER A 238 8.70 32.15 17.10
CA SER A 238 8.63 33.33 17.95
C SER A 238 8.69 34.59 17.07
N MET A 239 8.00 35.65 17.48
CA MET A 239 8.04 36.97 16.82
C MET A 239 9.49 37.46 16.58
N THR A 240 10.44 37.03 17.42
CA THR A 240 11.87 37.37 17.34
C THR A 240 12.67 36.56 16.32
N SER A 241 12.29 35.30 16.02
CA SER A 241 12.97 34.50 14.98
C SER A 241 12.52 34.91 13.58
N PHE A 242 11.29 35.41 13.43
CA PHE A 242 10.72 35.87 12.17
C PHE A 242 11.51 37.04 11.53
N GLN A 243 12.05 37.94 12.36
CA GLN A 243 12.81 39.12 11.90
C GLN A 243 14.19 38.75 11.33
N ASN A 244 14.81 37.67 11.81
CA ASN A 244 16.13 37.24 11.33
C ASN A 244 16.07 36.33 10.08
N THR A 245 14.90 35.77 9.75
CA THR A 245 14.70 34.85 8.61
C THR A 245 14.11 35.50 7.36
N GLN A 246 13.96 36.83 7.30
CA GLN A 246 13.37 37.56 6.15
C GLN A 246 14.11 37.38 4.79
N GLY A 247 15.18 36.60 4.72
CA GLY A 247 15.90 36.29 3.47
C GLY A 247 16.06 34.79 3.13
N GLN A 248 15.56 33.85 3.94
CA GLN A 248 15.68 32.43 3.62
C GLN A 248 14.43 31.95 2.89
N ALA A 249 14.59 31.80 1.57
CA ALA A 249 13.62 31.20 0.67
C ALA A 249 12.96 29.99 1.31
N TYR A 250 11.63 29.96 1.25
CA TYR A 250 10.79 28.77 1.44
C TYR A 250 11.55 27.58 0.85
N LEU A 251 12.16 26.76 1.69
CA LEU A 251 12.80 25.54 1.22
C LEU A 251 11.66 24.69 0.67
N ASP A 252 11.66 24.54 -0.65
CA ASP A 252 10.75 23.68 -1.41
C ASP A 252 11.04 22.22 -1.00
N GLY A 253 10.66 21.87 0.23
CA GLY A 253 11.13 20.76 1.04
C GLY A 253 10.51 19.42 0.64
N THR A 254 10.51 19.14 -0.65
CA THR A 254 9.95 17.93 -1.26
C THR A 254 10.75 16.68 -0.90
N SER A 255 12.05 16.84 -0.58
CA SER A 255 12.95 15.74 -0.26
C SER A 255 13.04 15.48 1.24
N MET A 256 13.05 14.21 1.65
CA MET A 256 13.24 13.84 3.06
C MET A 256 14.67 14.18 3.53
N LEU A 257 15.63 14.19 2.61
CA LEU A 257 16.99 14.63 2.88
C LEU A 257 17.04 16.09 3.36
N ASP A 258 16.33 17.00 2.70
CA ASP A 258 16.32 18.41 3.07
C ASP A 258 15.64 18.64 4.43
N LYS A 259 14.58 17.87 4.73
CA LYS A 259 13.95 17.86 6.08
C LYS A 259 14.93 17.41 7.16
N LEU A 260 15.67 16.33 6.92
CA LEU A 260 16.68 15.82 7.83
C LEU A 260 17.82 16.81 8.02
N LEU A 261 18.33 17.37 6.92
CA LEU A 261 19.38 18.39 6.93
C LEU A 261 18.97 19.58 7.79
N HIS A 262 17.73 20.05 7.62
CA HIS A 262 17.18 21.12 8.45
C HIS A 262 17.12 20.71 9.93
N SER A 263 16.62 19.51 10.25
CA SER A 263 16.54 19.04 11.65
C SER A 263 17.89 18.90 12.35
N PHE A 264 18.94 18.55 11.60
CA PHE A 264 20.28 18.39 12.14
C PHE A 264 21.05 19.72 12.24
N GLN A 265 20.75 20.68 11.37
CA GLN A 265 21.34 22.04 11.45
C GLN A 265 20.71 22.89 12.55
N TRP A 266 19.46 22.62 12.88
CA TRP A 266 18.69 23.33 13.90
C TRP A 266 18.06 22.30 14.84
N PRO A 267 18.79 21.85 15.89
CA PRO A 267 18.22 20.94 16.87
C PRO A 267 17.03 21.62 17.53
N GLY A 268 15.81 21.18 17.18
CA GLY A 268 14.58 21.86 17.57
C GLY A 268 13.43 20.90 17.81
N LEU A 269 13.36 20.37 19.04
CA LEU A 269 12.13 20.23 19.84
C LEU A 269 12.47 19.92 21.31
N PHE A 270 13.57 19.18 21.56
CA PHE A 270 13.96 18.68 22.89
C PHE A 270 15.44 18.87 23.25
N GLY A 271 16.24 19.53 22.39
CA GLY A 271 17.65 19.80 22.67
C GLY A 271 17.88 21.28 22.93
N ASP A 272 18.69 21.59 23.95
CA ASP A 272 19.33 22.90 24.03
C ASP A 272 20.16 23.12 22.77
N PRO A 273 20.06 24.27 22.08
CA PRO A 273 20.92 24.58 20.93
C PRO A 273 22.42 24.64 21.29
N ALA A 274 22.72 24.61 22.59
CA ALA A 274 24.06 24.57 23.16
C ALA A 274 24.53 23.15 23.56
N ALA A 275 23.66 22.14 23.56
CA ALA A 275 24.02 20.76 23.89
C ALA A 275 24.55 20.04 22.64
N ALA A 276 25.71 19.38 22.76
CA ALA A 276 26.23 18.53 21.70
C ALA A 276 25.20 17.44 21.36
N LEU A 277 24.91 17.26 20.06
CA LEU A 277 23.98 16.23 19.57
C LEU A 277 24.38 14.86 20.14
N ALA A 278 23.46 14.27 20.90
CA ALA A 278 23.63 12.94 21.45
C ALA A 278 23.49 11.90 20.33
N ILE A 279 24.12 10.74 20.50
CA ILE A 279 24.03 9.62 19.54
C ILE A 279 22.56 9.20 19.29
N SER A 280 21.70 9.42 20.28
CA SER A 280 20.26 9.19 20.25
C SER A 280 19.51 10.07 19.27
N ASP A 281 19.94 11.32 19.10
CA ASP A 281 19.28 12.31 18.25
C ASP A 281 19.30 11.86 16.77
N PHE A 282 20.34 11.12 16.36
CA PHE A 282 20.47 10.58 15.01
C PHE A 282 19.41 9.54 14.66
N TYR A 283 18.83 8.85 15.64
CA TYR A 283 17.69 7.96 15.43
C TYR A 283 16.37 8.71 15.57
N ARG A 284 16.29 9.66 16.50
CA ARG A 284 15.05 10.39 16.78
C ARG A 284 14.52 11.17 15.58
N HIS A 285 15.37 11.98 14.92
CA HIS A 285 14.91 12.85 13.83
C HIS A 285 14.33 12.06 12.62
N PRO A 286 15.00 10.99 12.12
CA PRO A 286 14.41 10.13 11.10
C PRO A 286 13.09 9.49 11.51
N ILE A 287 12.96 9.02 12.76
CA ILE A 287 11.73 8.40 13.23
C ILE A 287 10.60 9.43 13.27
N ALA A 288 10.82 10.61 13.84
CA ALA A 288 9.81 11.67 13.91
C ALA A 288 9.30 12.07 12.52
N ILE A 289 10.20 12.31 11.56
CA ILE A 289 9.82 12.64 10.18
C ILE A 289 9.00 11.50 9.57
N VAL A 290 9.41 10.25 9.75
CA VAL A 290 8.67 9.09 9.23
C VAL A 290 7.28 8.99 9.88
N LEU A 291 7.14 9.21 11.19
CA LEU A 291 5.84 9.19 11.86
C LEU A 291 4.86 10.22 11.30
N THR A 292 5.34 11.38 10.86
CA THR A 292 4.46 12.36 10.18
C THR A 292 3.99 11.92 8.80
N HIS A 293 4.80 11.11 8.10
CA HIS A 293 4.34 10.46 6.88
C HIS A 293 3.29 9.39 7.18
N TRP A 294 3.44 8.63 8.28
CA TRP A 294 2.45 7.66 8.75
C TRP A 294 1.13 8.31 9.18
N SER A 295 1.17 9.45 9.88
CA SER A 295 -0.05 10.16 10.29
C SER A 295 -0.83 10.73 9.08
N PHE A 296 -0.11 11.17 8.04
CA PHE A 296 -0.74 11.61 6.80
C PHE A 296 -1.34 10.44 6.00
N ASP A 297 -0.65 9.30 5.90
CA ASP A 297 -1.18 8.07 5.29
C ASP A 297 -2.46 7.61 6.00
N LEU A 298 -2.49 7.66 7.34
CA LEU A 298 -3.66 7.29 8.13
C LEU A 298 -4.88 8.15 7.83
N ARG A 299 -4.71 9.48 7.72
CA ARG A 299 -5.79 10.39 7.33
C ARG A 299 -6.34 10.06 5.94
N LEU A 300 -5.49 9.63 5.02
CA LEU A 300 -5.93 9.18 3.70
C LEU A 300 -6.74 7.89 3.80
N ILE A 301 -6.31 6.92 4.61
CA ILE A 301 -7.04 5.66 4.84
C ILE A 301 -8.43 5.95 5.43
N ASP A 302 -8.54 6.89 6.37
CA ASP A 302 -9.82 7.35 6.93
C ASP A 302 -10.71 8.02 5.86
N LEU A 303 -10.15 8.86 4.98
CA LEU A 303 -10.91 9.45 3.87
C LEU A 303 -11.39 8.39 2.88
N LEU A 304 -10.55 7.40 2.57
CA LEU A 304 -10.93 6.28 1.69
C LEU A 304 -12.03 5.44 2.31
N SER A 305 -11.95 5.14 3.61
CA SER A 305 -12.96 4.34 4.30
C SER A 305 -14.34 5.02 4.23
N LYS A 306 -14.38 6.35 4.43
CA LYS A 306 -15.58 7.17 4.24
C LYS A 306 -16.08 7.14 2.80
N GLY A 307 -15.19 7.24 1.82
CA GLY A 307 -15.54 7.13 0.40
C GLY A 307 -16.15 5.77 0.03
N TYR A 308 -15.55 4.68 0.50
CA TYR A 308 -16.11 3.33 0.30
C TYR A 308 -17.47 3.17 0.98
N LYS A 309 -17.63 3.69 2.20
CA LYS A 309 -18.90 3.64 2.93
C LYS A 309 -20.01 4.36 2.16
N LEU A 310 -19.76 5.58 1.68
CA LEU A 310 -20.72 6.32 0.85
C LEU A 310 -21.06 5.58 -0.45
N SER A 311 -20.06 4.95 -1.09
CA SER A 311 -20.28 4.15 -2.29
C SER A 311 -21.14 2.90 -2.03
N LEU A 312 -21.10 2.33 -0.83
CA LEU A 312 -21.92 1.19 -0.44
C LEU A 312 -23.36 1.61 -0.09
N GLU A 313 -23.55 2.82 0.45
CA GLU A 313 -24.87 3.37 0.75
C GLU A 313 -25.64 3.76 -0.52
N ASP A 314 -24.96 4.06 -1.63
CA ASP A 314 -25.61 4.33 -2.91
C ASP A 314 -26.18 3.06 -3.54
N THR A 315 -27.50 2.89 -3.40
CA THR A 315 -28.28 1.78 -3.98
C THR A 315 -28.18 1.62 -5.50
N LYS A 316 -27.64 2.61 -6.22
CA LYS A 316 -27.44 2.53 -7.69
C LYS A 316 -26.13 1.88 -8.08
N CYS A 317 -25.15 1.81 -7.17
CA CYS A 317 -23.86 1.20 -7.44
C CYS A 317 -24.00 -0.33 -7.45
N GLN A 318 -23.75 -0.96 -8.60
CA GLN A 318 -23.60 -2.41 -8.66
C GLN A 318 -22.31 -2.81 -7.94
N VAL A 319 -22.46 -3.28 -6.70
CA VAL A 319 -21.36 -3.81 -5.90
C VAL A 319 -20.88 -5.12 -6.53
N GLY A 320 -19.78 -5.04 -7.29
CA GLY A 320 -19.12 -6.19 -7.89
C GLY A 320 -18.02 -6.82 -7.01
N ASN A 321 -17.52 -7.98 -7.42
CA ASN A 321 -16.40 -8.66 -6.77
C ASN A 321 -15.12 -7.81 -6.69
N ASP A 322 -14.91 -6.88 -7.63
CA ASP A 322 -13.75 -5.99 -7.64
C ASP A 322 -13.72 -5.06 -6.41
N HIS A 323 -14.88 -4.59 -5.94
CA HIS A 323 -14.98 -3.80 -4.71
C HIS A 323 -14.61 -4.64 -3.50
N LEU A 324 -15.10 -5.88 -3.41
CA LEU A 324 -14.75 -6.80 -2.33
C LEU A 324 -13.23 -7.09 -2.30
N LEU A 325 -12.61 -7.33 -3.47
CA LEU A 325 -11.17 -7.56 -3.58
C LEU A 325 -10.37 -6.33 -3.13
N SER A 326 -10.81 -5.11 -3.50
CA SER A 326 -10.17 -3.88 -3.04
C SER A 326 -10.24 -3.71 -1.52
N LEU A 327 -11.39 -3.96 -0.89
CA LEU A 327 -11.55 -3.88 0.57
C LEU A 327 -10.68 -4.92 1.30
N ILE A 328 -10.62 -6.15 0.80
CA ILE A 328 -9.75 -7.20 1.35
C ILE A 328 -8.28 -6.80 1.23
N SER A 329 -7.87 -6.22 0.10
CA SER A 329 -6.51 -5.70 -0.10
C SER A 329 -6.19 -4.60 0.91
N TRP A 330 -7.08 -3.60 1.07
CA TRP A 330 -6.89 -2.53 2.06
C TRP A 330 -6.75 -3.06 3.48
N ARG A 331 -7.58 -4.03 3.87
CA ARG A 331 -7.47 -4.70 5.16
C ARG A 331 -6.09 -5.33 5.34
N GLN A 332 -5.61 -6.09 4.35
CA GLN A 332 -4.29 -6.73 4.42
C GLN A 332 -3.17 -5.70 4.57
N GLN A 333 -3.25 -4.58 3.84
CA GLN A 333 -2.27 -3.50 3.93
C GLN A 333 -2.27 -2.83 5.31
N ILE A 334 -3.44 -2.58 5.91
CA ILE A 334 -3.55 -2.02 7.26
C ILE A 334 -2.89 -2.93 8.30
N TRP A 335 -3.07 -4.25 8.20
CA TRP A 335 -2.40 -5.20 9.09
C TRP A 335 -0.87 -5.22 8.91
N GLN A 336 -0.39 -5.16 7.67
CA GLN A 336 1.04 -5.08 7.40
C GLN A 336 1.65 -3.79 7.96
N ARG A 337 0.93 -2.66 7.81
CA ARG A 337 1.29 -1.35 8.36
C ARG A 337 1.41 -1.41 9.88
N ARG A 338 0.39 -1.93 10.57
CA ARG A 338 0.39 -2.11 12.03
C ARG A 338 1.58 -2.95 12.50
N ARG A 339 1.86 -4.08 11.84
CA ARG A 339 3.01 -4.94 12.18
C ARG A 339 4.35 -4.20 12.08
N ARG A 340 4.51 -3.28 11.13
CA ARG A 340 5.72 -2.45 11.02
C ARG A 340 5.84 -1.47 12.18
N LEU A 341 4.74 -0.83 12.58
CA LEU A 341 4.72 0.05 13.76
C LEU A 341 4.99 -0.73 15.05
N THR A 342 4.54 -1.98 15.18
CA THR A 342 4.85 -2.83 16.34
C THR A 342 6.36 -3.06 16.45
N VAL A 343 7.01 -3.42 15.34
CA VAL A 343 8.47 -3.58 15.30
C VAL A 343 9.21 -2.28 15.65
N LEU A 344 8.70 -1.14 15.17
CA LEU A 344 9.27 0.17 15.50
C LEU A 344 9.11 0.49 16.99
N SER A 345 7.93 0.23 17.56
CA SER A 345 7.64 0.41 19.00
C SER A 345 8.58 -0.43 19.86
N GLU A 346 8.83 -1.69 19.51
CA GLU A 346 9.79 -2.55 20.21
C GLU A 346 11.22 -2.00 20.11
N SER A 347 11.61 -1.48 18.94
CA SER A 347 12.92 -0.87 18.73
C SER A 347 13.11 0.42 19.53
N VAL A 348 12.05 1.22 19.68
CA VAL A 348 12.04 2.42 20.54
C VAL A 348 12.08 2.04 22.02
N ASN A 349 11.30 1.05 22.43
CA ASN A 349 11.32 0.52 23.81
C ASN A 349 12.70 0.03 24.22
N PHE A 350 13.40 -0.68 23.33
CA PHE A 350 14.78 -1.10 23.57
C PHE A 350 15.73 0.09 23.82
N ARG A 351 15.53 1.21 23.12
CA ARG A 351 16.35 2.43 23.27
C ARG A 351 16.02 3.21 24.54
N ILE A 352 14.75 3.24 24.96
CA ILE A 352 14.34 3.83 26.24
C ILE A 352 15.12 3.23 27.42
N VAL A 353 15.41 1.93 27.36
CA VAL A 353 16.17 1.22 28.41
C VAL A 353 17.65 1.61 28.41
N GLN A 354 18.21 1.99 27.27
CA GLN A 354 19.64 2.29 27.10
C GLN A 354 20.00 3.76 27.34
N GLU A 355 19.03 4.68 27.31
CA GLU A 355 19.30 6.11 27.28
C GLU A 355 18.88 6.87 28.55
N CYS A 356 19.51 8.03 28.76
CA CYS A 356 19.25 8.90 29.91
C CYS A 356 17.98 9.76 29.74
N ASP A 357 17.68 10.22 28.53
CA ASP A 357 16.51 11.07 28.25
C ASP A 357 15.26 10.22 27.96
N LYS A 358 14.67 9.68 29.02
CA LYS A 358 13.50 8.78 28.90
C LYS A 358 12.24 9.49 28.43
N MET A 359 12.09 10.79 28.73
CA MET A 359 10.84 11.53 28.49
C MET A 359 10.58 11.70 26.99
N THR A 360 11.59 12.11 26.22
CA THR A 360 11.43 12.34 24.78
C THR A 360 11.08 11.06 24.02
N TRP A 361 11.69 9.94 24.38
CA TRP A 361 11.37 8.65 23.79
C TRP A 361 10.02 8.09 24.22
N GLN A 362 9.56 8.41 25.43
CA GLN A 362 8.21 8.07 25.89
C GLN A 362 7.14 8.83 25.10
N LEU A 363 7.36 10.11 24.78
CA LEU A 363 6.46 10.88 23.91
C LEU A 363 6.39 10.25 22.52
N LEU A 364 7.53 9.92 21.92
CA LEU A 364 7.57 9.28 20.60
C LEU A 364 6.91 7.89 20.62
N LEU A 365 7.05 7.14 21.71
CA LEU A 365 6.35 5.88 21.90
C LEU A 365 4.83 6.08 21.99
N SER A 366 4.38 7.13 22.69
CA SER A 366 2.96 7.51 22.78
C SER A 366 2.37 7.83 21.41
N ASP A 367 3.12 8.55 20.56
CA ASP A 367 2.68 8.85 19.19
C ASP A 367 2.57 7.57 18.35
N ILE A 368 3.50 6.62 18.52
CA ILE A 368 3.44 5.33 17.83
C ILE A 368 2.22 4.52 18.29
N THR A 369 1.92 4.50 19.58
CA THR A 369 0.76 3.76 20.11
C THR A 369 -0.55 4.37 19.62
N GLU A 370 -0.66 5.70 19.61
CA GLU A 370 -1.83 6.40 19.07
C GLU A 370 -2.06 6.05 17.59
N LEU A 371 -1.00 6.04 16.77
CA LEU A 371 -1.10 5.62 15.37
C LEU A 371 -1.49 4.15 15.21
N GLN A 372 -1.05 3.26 16.11
CA GLN A 372 -1.44 1.85 16.09
C GLN A 372 -2.91 1.66 16.42
N ASP A 373 -3.44 2.43 17.38
CA ASP A 373 -4.84 2.38 17.80
C ASP A 373 -5.76 2.93 16.70
N GLN A 374 -5.42 4.07 16.11
CA GLN A 374 -6.15 4.62 14.96
C GLN A 374 -6.18 3.68 13.74
N LEU A 375 -5.09 2.94 13.49
CA LEU A 375 -5.07 1.91 12.44
C LEU A 375 -5.97 0.72 12.77
N LEU A 376 -6.10 0.37 14.05
CA LEU A 376 -6.99 -0.70 14.49
C LEU A 376 -8.46 -0.31 14.28
N ASP A 377 -8.82 0.92 14.62
CA ASP A 377 -10.17 1.45 14.38
C ASP A 377 -10.50 1.44 12.87
N CYS A 378 -9.56 1.90 12.04
CA CYS A 378 -9.71 1.80 10.59
C CYS A 378 -9.88 0.34 10.12
N ALA A 379 -9.10 -0.60 10.66
CA ALA A 379 -9.21 -2.01 10.30
C ALA A 379 -10.59 -2.60 10.62
N GLN A 380 -11.19 -2.22 11.75
CA GLN A 380 -12.54 -2.63 12.15
C GLN A 380 -13.58 -2.10 11.16
N LEU A 381 -13.50 -0.83 10.77
CA LEU A 381 -14.39 -0.24 9.76
C LEU A 381 -14.31 -0.99 8.41
N PHE A 382 -13.10 -1.38 7.98
CA PHE A 382 -12.94 -2.18 6.76
C PHE A 382 -13.54 -3.59 6.89
N GLU A 383 -13.44 -4.24 8.05
CA GLU A 383 -14.09 -5.54 8.27
C GLU A 383 -15.61 -5.44 8.22
N GLU A 384 -16.21 -4.41 8.83
CA GLU A 384 -17.65 -4.15 8.74
C GLU A 384 -18.07 -3.96 7.28
N MET A 385 -17.34 -3.15 6.52
CA MET A 385 -17.61 -2.92 5.09
C MET A 385 -17.48 -4.21 4.26
N ILE A 386 -16.50 -5.07 4.54
CA ILE A 386 -16.34 -6.37 3.85
C ILE A 386 -17.55 -7.26 4.09
N VAL A 387 -18.04 -7.31 5.34
CA VAL A 387 -19.24 -8.09 5.70
C VAL A 387 -20.47 -7.53 4.97
N LEU A 388 -20.69 -6.22 5.01
CA LEU A 388 -21.81 -5.56 4.32
C LEU A 388 -21.77 -5.81 2.80
N THR A 389 -20.59 -5.65 2.19
CA THR A 389 -20.37 -5.89 0.75
C THR A 389 -20.70 -7.33 0.39
N ARG A 390 -20.27 -8.31 1.20
CA ARG A 390 -20.58 -9.73 0.97
C ARG A 390 -22.08 -10.00 1.04
N LEU A 391 -22.78 -9.39 2.00
CA LEU A 391 -24.24 -9.51 2.11
C LEU A 391 -24.96 -8.88 0.90
N MET A 392 -24.48 -7.73 0.41
CA MET A 392 -25.02 -7.09 -0.78
C MET A 392 -24.82 -7.95 -2.03
N ILE A 393 -23.63 -8.53 -2.22
CA ILE A 393 -23.34 -9.46 -3.33
C ILE A 393 -24.26 -10.68 -3.25
N GLN A 394 -24.36 -11.31 -2.08
CA GLN A 394 -25.22 -12.50 -1.89
C GLN A 394 -26.71 -12.19 -2.14
N ASN A 395 -27.19 -11.00 -1.75
CA ASN A 395 -28.56 -10.56 -2.02
C ASN A 395 -28.76 -10.26 -3.52
N SER A 396 -27.77 -9.68 -4.19
CA SER A 396 -27.80 -9.48 -5.64
C SER A 396 -27.84 -10.80 -6.39
N ASP A 397 -26.98 -11.75 -6.02
CA ASP A 397 -26.92 -13.09 -6.61
C ASP A 397 -28.21 -13.88 -6.38
N SER A 398 -28.83 -13.76 -5.20
CA SER A 398 -30.12 -14.42 -4.94
C SER A 398 -31.24 -13.85 -5.82
N ARG A 399 -31.30 -12.52 -6.00
CA ARG A 399 -32.24 -11.89 -6.93
C ARG A 399 -31.98 -12.32 -8.36
N ARG A 400 -30.72 -12.38 -8.77
CA ARG A 400 -30.34 -12.82 -10.11
C ARG A 400 -30.73 -14.27 -10.36
N SER A 401 -30.51 -15.16 -9.40
CA SER A 401 -30.96 -16.55 -9.47
C SER A 401 -32.48 -16.64 -9.62
N ILE A 402 -33.25 -15.83 -8.90
CA ILE A 402 -34.72 -15.80 -9.06
C ILE A 402 -35.11 -15.35 -10.47
N PHE A 403 -34.43 -14.34 -11.03
CA PHE A 403 -34.69 -13.92 -12.42
C PHE A 403 -34.26 -14.97 -13.44
N ASP A 404 -33.15 -15.65 -13.23
CA ASP A 404 -32.69 -16.73 -14.09
C ASP A 404 -33.68 -17.91 -14.03
N ASP A 405 -34.22 -18.23 -12.86
CA ASP A 405 -35.30 -19.23 -12.70
C ASP A 405 -36.56 -18.82 -13.47
N ILE A 406 -36.95 -17.54 -13.42
CA ILE A 406 -38.07 -17.01 -14.22
C ILE A 406 -37.81 -17.15 -15.72
N ASN A 407 -36.60 -16.83 -16.19
CA ASN A 407 -36.22 -17.00 -17.59
C ASN A 407 -36.23 -18.47 -18.01
N VAL A 408 -35.77 -19.38 -17.14
CA VAL A 408 -35.85 -20.83 -17.35
C VAL A 408 -37.31 -21.29 -17.39
N PHE A 409 -38.20 -20.73 -16.56
CA PHE A 409 -39.64 -21.02 -16.62
C PHE A 409 -40.24 -20.60 -17.96
N HIS A 410 -39.92 -19.40 -18.45
CA HIS A 410 -40.38 -18.95 -19.76
C HIS A 410 -39.88 -19.84 -20.90
N LEU A 411 -38.62 -20.26 -20.87
CA LEU A 411 -38.05 -21.17 -21.86
C LEU A 411 -38.73 -22.55 -21.82
N THR A 412 -38.94 -23.08 -20.62
CA THR A 412 -39.61 -24.37 -20.41
C THR A 412 -41.06 -24.34 -20.87
N TYR A 413 -41.76 -23.23 -20.63
CA TYR A 413 -43.12 -23.00 -21.12
C TYR A 413 -43.17 -23.09 -22.66
N ILE A 414 -42.26 -22.40 -23.35
CA ILE A 414 -42.14 -22.46 -24.81
C ILE A 414 -41.82 -23.89 -25.26
N ALA A 415 -40.87 -24.57 -24.62
CA ALA A 415 -40.50 -25.93 -24.98
C ALA A 415 -41.66 -26.93 -24.85
N ILE A 416 -42.44 -26.87 -23.77
CA ILE A 416 -43.60 -27.75 -23.53
C ILE A 416 -44.69 -27.50 -24.58
N LEU A 417 -44.92 -26.25 -24.97
CA LEU A 417 -45.93 -25.91 -25.96
C LEU A 417 -45.54 -26.37 -27.38
N PHE A 418 -44.29 -26.14 -27.78
CA PHE A 418 -43.86 -26.34 -29.15
C PHE A 418 -43.30 -27.74 -29.45
N ALA A 419 -42.69 -28.43 -28.48
CA ALA A 419 -42.10 -29.76 -28.73
C ALA A 419 -43.12 -30.81 -29.22
N PRO A 420 -44.33 -30.93 -28.64
CA PRO A 420 -45.35 -31.83 -29.17
C PRO A 420 -45.83 -31.43 -30.57
N GLY A 421 -45.96 -30.12 -30.84
CA GLY A 421 -46.32 -29.61 -32.16
C GLY A 421 -45.28 -29.93 -33.23
N PHE A 422 -43.98 -29.76 -32.91
CA PHE A 422 -42.88 -30.15 -33.79
C PHE A 422 -42.84 -31.66 -34.04
N PHE A 423 -43.11 -32.48 -33.01
CA PHE A 423 -43.18 -33.93 -33.16
C PHE A 423 -44.30 -34.35 -34.13
N VAL A 424 -45.50 -33.78 -33.98
CA VAL A 424 -46.63 -34.05 -34.89
C VAL A 424 -46.29 -33.60 -36.32
N SER A 425 -45.75 -32.39 -36.50
CA SER A 425 -45.32 -31.88 -37.80
C SER A 425 -44.27 -32.77 -38.46
N SER A 426 -43.29 -33.26 -37.69
CA SER A 426 -42.28 -34.19 -38.16
C SER A 426 -42.87 -35.54 -38.59
N MET A 427 -43.76 -36.13 -37.78
CA MET A 427 -44.43 -37.41 -38.08
C MET A 427 -45.25 -37.36 -39.38
N PHE A 428 -45.94 -36.25 -39.65
CA PHE A 428 -46.68 -36.06 -40.90
C PHE A 428 -45.81 -35.63 -42.08
N SER A 429 -44.61 -35.10 -41.82
CA SER A 429 -43.61 -34.78 -42.86
C SER A 429 -42.82 -36.03 -43.31
N MET A 430 -42.69 -37.03 -42.43
CA MET A 430 -42.16 -38.34 -42.83
C MET A 430 -43.16 -39.00 -43.78
N SER A 431 -42.80 -39.09 -45.06
CA SER A 431 -43.56 -39.74 -46.11
C SER A 431 -43.57 -41.27 -45.94
N VAL A 432 -44.06 -41.75 -44.81
CA VAL A 432 -44.28 -43.18 -44.59
C VAL A 432 -45.52 -43.55 -45.41
N TYR A 433 -45.25 -44.26 -46.50
CA TYR A 433 -46.18 -44.76 -47.51
C TYR A 433 -47.60 -45.01 -46.99
N GLY A 434 -48.56 -44.20 -47.44
CA GLY A 434 -50.00 -44.54 -47.41
C GLY A 434 -50.92 -43.75 -46.47
N LEU A 435 -50.43 -42.80 -45.66
CA LEU A 435 -51.30 -42.01 -44.77
C LEU A 435 -51.82 -40.70 -45.38
N SER A 436 -51.24 -40.21 -46.48
CA SER A 436 -51.55 -38.88 -47.02
C SER A 436 -52.70 -38.83 -48.03
N ASP A 437 -53.16 -39.97 -48.57
CA ASP A 437 -54.02 -39.97 -49.77
C ASP A 437 -55.45 -40.49 -49.54
N ILE A 438 -55.81 -40.92 -48.31
CA ILE A 438 -57.11 -41.58 -48.06
C ILE A 438 -57.94 -40.91 -46.96
N GLN A 439 -57.37 -40.06 -46.10
CA GLN A 439 -58.13 -39.41 -45.02
C GLN A 439 -57.82 -37.92 -44.96
N GLY A 440 -58.88 -37.12 -45.06
CA GLY A 440 -58.81 -35.65 -45.16
C GLY A 440 -58.17 -34.94 -43.96
N PRO A 441 -58.17 -33.59 -43.95
CA PRO A 441 -57.48 -32.76 -42.96
C PRO A 441 -57.86 -33.05 -41.49
N TRP A 442 -58.96 -33.76 -41.27
CA TRP A 442 -59.46 -34.17 -39.96
C TRP A 442 -58.49 -35.05 -39.17
N MET A 443 -57.75 -35.97 -39.80
CA MET A 443 -56.77 -36.79 -39.07
C MET A 443 -55.65 -35.93 -38.48
N TYR A 444 -55.12 -35.00 -39.27
CA TYR A 444 -54.09 -34.06 -38.82
C TYR A 444 -54.58 -33.21 -37.64
N ILE A 445 -55.82 -32.71 -37.72
CA ILE A 445 -56.44 -31.92 -36.65
C ILE A 445 -56.61 -32.78 -35.39
N SER A 446 -57.10 -34.02 -35.52
CA SER A 446 -57.30 -34.93 -34.39
C SER A 446 -55.99 -35.32 -33.70
N THR A 447 -54.93 -35.62 -34.46
CA THR A 447 -53.61 -35.94 -33.89
C THR A 447 -53.00 -34.71 -33.22
N THR A 448 -53.10 -33.53 -33.84
CA THR A 448 -52.61 -32.29 -33.23
C THR A 448 -53.34 -32.01 -31.91
N LEU A 449 -54.67 -32.10 -31.88
CA LEU A 449 -55.47 -31.89 -30.67
C LEU A 449 -55.12 -32.89 -29.56
N LEU A 450 -54.87 -34.16 -29.91
CA LEU A 450 -54.51 -35.21 -28.95
C LEU A 450 -53.20 -34.90 -28.20
N PHE A 451 -52.23 -34.23 -28.85
CA PHE A 451 -50.96 -33.87 -28.23
C PHE A 451 -50.97 -32.47 -27.60
N LEU A 452 -51.76 -31.53 -28.15
CA LEU A 452 -51.83 -30.15 -27.68
C LEU A 452 -52.71 -30.00 -26.42
N VAL A 453 -53.80 -30.76 -26.31
CA VAL A 453 -54.70 -30.70 -25.14
C VAL A 453 -53.99 -31.14 -23.84
N PRO A 454 -53.26 -32.27 -23.79
CA PRO A 454 -52.49 -32.63 -22.59
C PRO A 454 -51.41 -31.61 -22.24
N ALA A 455 -50.75 -31.03 -23.26
CA ALA A 455 -49.75 -29.98 -23.03
C ALA A 455 -50.38 -28.74 -22.40
N ILE A 456 -51.54 -28.29 -22.89
CA ILE A 456 -52.29 -27.16 -22.31
C ILE A 456 -52.77 -27.47 -20.89
N VAL A 457 -53.25 -28.69 -20.62
CA VAL A 457 -53.70 -29.10 -19.28
C VAL A 457 -52.53 -29.13 -18.30
N LEU A 458 -51.37 -29.66 -18.72
CA LEU A 458 -50.13 -29.61 -17.93
C LEU A 458 -49.70 -28.17 -17.66
N LEU A 459 -49.79 -27.28 -18.65
CA LEU A 459 -49.49 -25.85 -18.50
C LEU A 459 -50.45 -25.14 -17.53
N ALA A 460 -51.74 -25.49 -17.55
CA ALA A 460 -52.75 -24.93 -16.66
C ALA A 460 -52.56 -25.37 -15.20
N GLN A 461 -52.34 -26.67 -14.97
CA GLN A 461 -52.03 -27.20 -13.63
C GLN A 461 -50.73 -26.61 -13.07
N TYR A 462 -49.74 -26.41 -13.94
CA TYR A 462 -48.48 -25.79 -13.56
C TYR A 462 -48.65 -24.31 -13.19
N GLN A 463 -49.46 -23.54 -13.92
CA GLN A 463 -49.76 -22.14 -13.58
C GLN A 463 -50.45 -21.99 -12.22
N GLU A 464 -51.40 -22.87 -11.89
CA GLU A 464 -52.06 -22.83 -10.58
C GLU A 464 -51.06 -23.08 -9.43
N ALA A 465 -50.13 -24.03 -9.62
CA ALA A 465 -49.07 -24.29 -8.66
C ALA A 465 -48.12 -23.09 -8.48
N VAL A 466 -47.72 -22.44 -9.58
CA VAL A 466 -46.86 -21.24 -9.53
C VAL A 466 -47.55 -20.08 -8.83
N GLN A 467 -48.83 -19.82 -9.12
CA GLN A 467 -49.60 -18.76 -8.46
C GLN A 467 -49.82 -19.02 -6.96
N ALA A 468 -49.95 -20.29 -6.56
CA ALA A 468 -50.04 -20.67 -5.15
C ALA A 468 -48.72 -20.38 -4.40
N VAL A 469 -47.58 -20.68 -5.01
CA VAL A 469 -46.24 -20.38 -4.45
C VAL A 469 -46.01 -18.87 -4.36
N GLU A 470 -46.38 -18.10 -5.40
CA GLU A 470 -46.22 -16.65 -5.42
C GLU A 470 -47.10 -15.95 -4.35
N ARG A 471 -48.30 -16.47 -4.08
CA ARG A 471 -49.15 -16.00 -2.97
C ARG A 471 -48.50 -16.26 -1.61
N ASN A 472 -47.98 -17.46 -1.39
CA ASN A 472 -47.29 -17.82 -0.14
C ASN A 472 -46.03 -16.97 0.08
N TYR A 473 -45.25 -16.72 -0.97
CA TYR A 473 -44.06 -15.88 -0.89
C TYR A 473 -44.40 -14.42 -0.56
N ARG A 474 -45.46 -13.86 -1.16
CA ARG A 474 -45.94 -12.51 -0.85
C ARG A 474 -46.44 -12.38 0.59
N GLU A 475 -47.16 -13.38 1.11
CA GLU A 475 -47.55 -13.40 2.52
C GLU A 475 -46.34 -13.48 3.44
N PHE A 476 -45.35 -14.32 3.11
CA PHE A 476 -44.12 -14.45 3.91
C PHE A 476 -43.34 -13.13 3.98
N ILE A 477 -43.19 -12.42 2.85
CA ILE A 477 -42.57 -11.08 2.82
C ILE A 477 -43.38 -10.08 3.65
N ARG A 478 -44.72 -10.13 3.59
CA ARG A 478 -45.59 -9.20 4.34
C ARG A 478 -45.44 -9.42 5.84
N VAL A 479 -45.39 -10.67 6.28
CA VAL A 479 -45.14 -11.06 7.68
C VAL A 479 -43.74 -10.63 8.11
N TYR A 480 -42.71 -10.91 7.31
CA TYR A 480 -41.32 -10.52 7.63
C TYR A 480 -41.15 -9.00 7.74
N LYS A 481 -41.74 -8.23 6.81
CA LYS A 481 -41.74 -6.76 6.84
C LYS A 481 -42.46 -6.21 8.09
N SER A 482 -43.57 -6.83 8.51
CA SER A 482 -44.29 -6.44 9.72
C SER A 482 -43.54 -6.78 11.02
N ALA A 483 -42.76 -7.86 11.02
CA ALA A 483 -41.90 -8.24 12.14
C ALA A 483 -40.67 -7.33 12.24
N TYR A 484 -40.03 -7.04 11.11
CA TYR A 484 -38.86 -6.15 11.03
C TYR A 484 -39.18 -4.70 11.42
N LEU A 485 -40.37 -4.20 11.07
CA LEU A 485 -40.85 -2.88 11.48
C LEU A 485 -41.21 -2.79 12.97
N ARG A 486 -41.50 -3.91 13.64
CA ARG A 486 -41.76 -3.96 15.10
C ARG A 486 -40.48 -4.05 15.94
N SER A 487 -39.36 -4.46 15.36
CA SER A 487 -38.08 -4.62 16.07
C SER A 487 -37.20 -3.36 16.09
N PHE A 488 -37.65 -2.23 15.52
CA PHE A 488 -36.99 -0.94 15.68
C PHE A 488 -37.50 -0.22 16.93
N PRO A 489 -36.67 0.01 17.97
CA PRO A 489 -37.02 0.94 19.02
C PRO A 489 -36.96 2.37 18.47
N GLN A 490 -38.02 3.14 18.68
CA GLN A 490 -38.03 4.60 18.52
C GLN A 490 -37.12 5.24 19.58
N GLN A 491 -35.83 5.34 19.30
CA GLN A 491 -34.82 6.20 19.95
C GLN A 491 -33.75 6.39 18.87
N GLU A 492 -33.48 7.55 18.28
CA GLU A 492 -33.48 8.92 18.78
C GLU A 492 -33.91 9.88 17.65
N MET A 493 -34.83 10.79 17.95
CA MET A 493 -34.99 12.04 17.21
C MET A 493 -35.38 13.12 18.23
N VAL A 494 -34.40 13.52 19.04
CA VAL A 494 -34.27 14.82 19.72
C VAL A 494 -32.80 15.16 19.79
#